data_AF-A0A9X2FAH7-F1
#
_entry.id   AF-A0A9X2FAH7-F1
#
_cell.length_a   1.000
_cell.length_b   1.000
_cell.length_c   1.000
_cell.angle_alpha   90.00
_cell.angle_beta   90.00
_cell.angle_gamma   90.00
#
_symmetry.space_group_name_H-M   'P 1'
#
loop_
_entity.id
_entity.type
_entity.pdbx_description
1 polymer ?
#
loop_
_entity_poly.entity_id
_entity_poly.type
_entity_poly.pdbx_seq_one_letter_code
_entity_poly.pdbx_strand_id
1 'polypeptide(L)'
;MTNNQPQFDSSPKFYVGFCHLCGTGPLGLRVCGDCAAVVIVCDECDAAWTGAEIEQPPTTTGVTTLPCPHCNSDLFEPPAHWADAEEMQACEWLKQATQQNRLVVRNSKDSYNSQSD
;
A
#
# COMPACT_ATOMS: atom_id res chain seq x y z
N MET A 1 -20.64 25.60 -8.38
CA MET A 1 -19.21 25.26 -8.53
C MET A 1 -18.94 24.16 -7.54
N THR A 2 -19.03 22.90 -7.97
CA THR A 2 -18.75 21.75 -7.11
C THR A 2 -17.24 21.72 -6.84
N ASN A 3 -16.86 21.93 -5.58
CA ASN A 3 -15.49 21.74 -5.10
C ASN A 3 -15.13 20.27 -5.31
N ASN A 4 -14.48 19.98 -6.42
CA ASN A 4 -13.91 18.67 -6.73
C ASN A 4 -12.49 18.64 -6.14
N GLN A 5 -12.39 18.80 -4.80
CA GLN A 5 -11.13 18.50 -4.13
C GLN A 5 -10.92 16.99 -4.29
N PRO A 6 -9.75 16.54 -4.79
CA PRO A 6 -9.42 15.13 -4.74
C PRO A 6 -9.50 14.72 -3.28
N GLN A 7 -10.42 13.80 -2.97
CA GLN A 7 -10.41 13.11 -1.69
C GLN A 7 -9.11 12.31 -1.68
N PHE A 8 -8.08 12.86 -1.04
CA PHE A 8 -6.89 12.11 -0.72
C PHE A 8 -7.34 11.03 0.25
N ASP A 9 -7.50 9.82 -0.27
CA ASP A 9 -7.87 8.67 0.52
C ASP A 9 -6.75 8.48 1.54
N SER A 10 -7.04 8.78 2.81
CA SER A 10 -6.02 8.74 3.87
C SER A 10 -5.60 7.31 4.19
N SER A 11 -6.44 6.33 3.82
CA SER A 11 -6.28 4.91 4.17
C SER A 11 -6.21 4.03 2.92
N PRO A 12 -5.51 2.88 2.97
CA PRO A 12 -5.43 1.95 1.87
C PRO A 12 -6.79 1.31 1.57
N LYS A 13 -7.16 1.26 0.28
CA LYS A 13 -8.35 0.53 -0.21
C LYS A 13 -8.15 -0.98 -0.18
N PHE A 14 -6.90 -1.42 -0.35
CA PHE A 14 -6.50 -2.81 -0.42
C PHE A 14 -5.27 -3.04 0.44
N TYR A 15 -5.22 -4.20 1.08
CA TYR A 15 -4.12 -4.60 1.95
C TYR A 15 -3.78 -6.08 1.80
N VAL A 16 -2.52 -6.44 2.08
CA VAL A 16 -2.00 -7.81 1.91
C VAL A 16 -1.71 -8.55 3.21
N GLY A 17 -1.88 -7.88 4.35
CA GLY A 17 -1.63 -8.41 5.68
C GLY A 17 -1.56 -7.31 6.73
N PHE A 18 -0.99 -7.64 7.88
CA PHE A 18 -0.74 -6.69 8.96
C PHE A 18 0.76 -6.60 9.23
N CYS A 19 1.22 -5.42 9.58
CA CYS A 19 2.62 -5.12 9.81
C CYS A 19 3.14 -5.87 11.04
N HIS A 20 4.14 -6.74 10.86
CA HIS A 20 4.79 -7.43 11.97
C HIS A 20 5.71 -6.50 12.79
N LEU A 21 6.07 -5.32 12.27
CA LEU A 21 6.93 -4.36 12.98
C LEU A 21 6.15 -3.58 14.05
N CYS A 22 4.98 -3.04 13.72
CA CYS A 22 4.13 -2.32 14.68
C CYS A 22 3.02 -3.19 15.29
N GLY A 23 2.70 -4.34 14.68
CA GLY A 23 1.71 -5.29 15.15
C GLY A 23 0.25 -4.94 14.82
N THR A 24 -0.03 -3.75 14.30
CA THR A 24 -1.42 -3.25 14.14
C THR A 24 -1.75 -2.76 12.73
N GLY A 25 -0.80 -2.13 12.03
CA GLY A 25 -1.08 -1.41 10.79
C GLY A 25 -1.33 -2.34 9.58
N PRO A 26 -2.39 -2.12 8.79
CA PRO A 26 -2.57 -2.80 7.52
C PRO A 26 -1.41 -2.53 6.56
N LEU A 27 -1.00 -3.56 5.82
CA LEU A 27 0.00 -3.45 4.76
C LEU A 27 -0.69 -3.09 3.44
N GLY A 28 -0.82 -1.80 3.18
CA GLY A 28 -1.46 -1.24 1.99
C GLY A 28 -0.57 -1.27 0.75
N LEU A 29 -1.18 -1.11 -0.42
CA LEU A 29 -0.49 -1.03 -1.71
C LEU A 29 -0.43 0.42 -2.17
N ARG A 30 0.77 1.00 -2.21
CA ARG A 30 1.03 2.41 -2.54
C ARG A 30 1.66 2.53 -3.92
N VAL A 31 1.13 3.41 -4.77
CA VAL A 31 1.67 3.72 -6.10
C VAL A 31 2.56 4.94 -6.01
N CYS A 32 3.79 4.82 -6.50
CA CYS A 32 4.71 5.95 -6.62
C CYS A 32 4.24 6.88 -7.74
N GLY A 33 4.12 8.18 -7.45
CA GLY A 33 3.69 9.18 -8.42
C GLY A 33 4.64 9.38 -9.61
N ASP A 34 5.93 9.10 -9.44
CA ASP A 34 6.95 9.39 -10.46
C ASP A 34 7.28 8.19 -11.36
N CYS A 35 7.42 7.00 -10.78
CA CYS A 35 7.79 5.79 -11.54
C CYS A 35 6.66 4.75 -11.67
N ALA A 36 5.47 5.04 -11.13
CA ALA A 36 4.31 4.15 -11.09
C ALA A 36 4.56 2.77 -10.42
N ALA A 37 5.67 2.61 -9.70
CA ALA A 37 5.94 1.38 -8.97
C ALA A 37 4.95 1.20 -7.82
N VAL A 38 4.45 -0.01 -7.65
CA VAL A 38 3.63 -0.42 -6.51
C VAL A 38 4.54 -0.91 -5.40
N VAL A 39 4.39 -0.33 -4.21
CA VAL A 39 5.17 -0.61 -3.00
C VAL A 39 4.20 -0.99 -1.88
N ILE A 40 4.52 -2.00 -1.09
CA ILE A 40 3.73 -2.33 0.10
C ILE A 40 4.16 -1.38 1.22
N VAL A 41 3.23 -0.66 1.82
CA VAL A 41 3.48 0.32 2.89
C VAL A 41 2.55 0.05 4.07
N CYS A 42 3.09 0.08 5.28
CA CYS A 42 2.28 0.07 6.50
C CYS A 42 1.64 1.45 6.71
N ASP A 43 0.32 1.48 6.89
CA ASP A 43 -0.47 2.72 7.10
C ASP A 43 -0.20 3.40 8.46
N GLU A 44 0.42 2.69 9.41
CA GLU A 44 0.63 3.20 10.78
C GLU A 44 2.07 3.62 11.09
N CYS A 45 3.07 2.94 10.51
CA CYS A 45 4.48 3.13 10.87
C CYS A 45 5.40 3.35 9.67
N ASP A 46 4.83 3.51 8.47
CA ASP A 46 5.52 3.87 7.23
C ASP A 46 6.61 2.88 6.78
N ALA A 47 6.63 1.68 7.35
CA ALA A 47 7.47 0.58 6.90
C ALA A 47 7.12 0.20 5.46
N ALA A 48 8.13 -0.01 4.62
CA ALA A 48 7.94 -0.31 3.20
C ALA A 48 8.65 -1.60 2.75
N TRP A 49 8.00 -2.34 1.85
CA TRP A 49 8.53 -3.56 1.21
C TRP A 49 8.48 -3.41 -0.32
N THR A 50 9.58 -3.81 -0.96
CA THR A 50 9.76 -3.72 -2.42
C THR A 50 9.15 -4.92 -3.18
N GLY A 51 8.62 -5.90 -2.46
CA GLY A 51 8.19 -7.18 -3.01
C GLY A 51 7.27 -7.93 -2.06
N ALA A 52 6.98 -9.19 -2.41
CA ALA A 52 6.00 -10.01 -1.72
C ALA A 52 6.49 -10.62 -0.40
N GLU A 53 7.78 -10.46 -0.08
CA GLU A 53 8.43 -10.98 1.12
C GLU A 53 8.15 -10.10 2.35
N ILE A 54 6.88 -9.94 2.71
CA ILE A 54 6.43 -9.05 3.82
C ILE A 54 6.90 -9.49 5.22
N GLU A 55 7.44 -10.70 5.35
CA GLU A 55 8.06 -11.21 6.59
C GLU A 55 9.53 -10.80 6.74
N GLN A 56 10.14 -10.26 5.68
CA GLN A 56 11.52 -9.75 5.74
C GLN A 56 11.53 -8.34 6.36
N PRO A 57 12.67 -7.92 6.95
CA PRO A 57 12.79 -6.58 7.49
C PRO A 57 12.42 -5.50 6.45
N PRO A 58 11.50 -4.58 6.76
CA PRO A 58 11.15 -3.49 5.85
C PRO A 58 12.28 -2.45 5.75
N THR A 59 12.17 -1.61 4.72
CA THR A 59 12.83 -0.31 4.72
C THR A 59 12.04 0.64 5.61
N THR A 60 12.73 1.31 6.53
CA THR A 60 12.19 2.40 7.34
C THR A 60 13.12 3.60 7.22
N THR A 61 12.56 4.80 7.18
CA THR A 61 13.35 6.03 7.03
C THR A 61 13.44 6.85 8.31
N GLY A 62 12.53 6.64 9.26
CA GLY A 62 12.54 7.33 10.56
C GLY A 62 12.37 8.85 10.46
N VAL A 63 11.91 9.35 9.30
CA VAL A 63 11.71 10.77 8.98
C VAL A 63 10.34 10.96 8.34
N THR A 64 9.92 12.21 8.15
CA THR A 64 8.61 12.60 7.59
C THR A 64 8.43 12.27 6.10
N THR A 65 9.37 11.55 5.49
CA THR A 65 9.35 11.20 4.06
C THR A 65 9.60 9.71 3.89
N LEU A 66 8.91 9.10 2.93
CA LEU A 66 9.08 7.69 2.59
C LEU A 66 9.53 7.59 1.12
N PRO A 67 10.85 7.49 0.85
CA PRO A 67 11.37 7.40 -0.50
C PRO A 67 11.00 6.07 -1.14
N CYS A 68 10.57 6.16 -2.40
CA CYS A 68 10.30 5.02 -3.24
C CYS A 68 11.59 4.20 -3.42
N PRO A 69 11.56 2.89 -3.17
CA PRO A 69 12.74 2.03 -3.32
C PRO A 69 13.23 1.90 -4.77
N HIS A 70 12.44 2.34 -5.76
CA HIS A 70 12.79 2.26 -7.18
C HIS A 70 13.38 3.56 -7.75
N CYS A 71 12.88 4.73 -7.32
CA CYS A 71 13.27 6.02 -7.88
C CYS A 71 13.60 7.10 -6.85
N ASN A 72 13.49 6.78 -5.56
CA ASN A 72 13.75 7.68 -4.41
C ASN A 72 12.79 8.87 -4.27
N SER A 73 11.72 8.94 -5.07
CA SER A 73 10.66 9.95 -4.94
C SER A 73 9.77 9.67 -3.73
N ASP A 74 9.15 10.70 -3.16
CA ASP A 74 8.29 10.54 -1.98
C ASP A 74 7.02 9.72 -2.30
N LEU A 75 6.71 8.75 -1.44
CA LEU A 75 5.51 7.92 -1.53
C LEU A 75 4.30 8.52 -0.83
N PHE A 76 4.44 9.56 0.00
CA PHE A 76 3.31 10.21 0.68
C PHE A 76 2.83 11.48 -0.02
N GLU A 77 3.71 12.16 -0.75
CA GLU A 77 3.33 13.35 -1.50
C GLU A 77 2.67 13.02 -2.85
N PRO A 78 1.67 13.81 -3.28
CA PRO A 78 1.14 13.70 -4.63
C PRO A 78 2.25 13.82 -5.69
N PRO A 79 2.18 13.05 -6.79
CA PRO A 79 1.02 12.26 -7.23
C PRO A 79 0.98 10.81 -6.70
N ALA A 80 1.76 10.47 -5.67
CA ALA A 80 1.64 9.17 -5.04
C ALA A 80 0.26 8.97 -4.40
N HIS A 81 -0.27 7.75 -4.47
CA HIS A 81 -1.62 7.45 -3.99
C HIS A 81 -1.77 5.96 -3.63
N TRP A 82 -2.84 5.61 -2.91
CA TRP A 82 -3.16 4.21 -2.64
C TRP A 82 -3.72 3.57 -3.90
N ALA A 83 -3.20 2.39 -4.22
CA ALA A 83 -3.55 1.67 -5.44
C ALA A 83 -5.05 1.39 -5.51
N ASP A 84 -5.62 1.55 -6.70
CA ASP A 84 -6.95 1.05 -7.01
C ASP A 84 -6.94 -0.36 -7.63
N ALA A 85 -8.12 -0.86 -7.99
CA ALA A 85 -8.27 -2.19 -8.57
C ALA A 85 -7.61 -2.32 -9.94
N GLU A 86 -7.63 -1.27 -10.76
CA GLU A 86 -7.03 -1.27 -12.09
C GLU A 86 -5.51 -1.30 -11.98
N GLU A 87 -4.93 -0.51 -11.09
CA GLU A 87 -3.49 -0.46 -10.87
C GLU A 87 -2.93 -1.77 -10.31
N MET A 88 -3.65 -2.40 -9.37
CA MET A 88 -3.29 -3.75 -8.90
C MET A 88 -3.34 -4.77 -10.04
N GLN A 89 -4.33 -4.67 -10.93
CA GLN A 89 -4.44 -5.50 -12.12
C GLN A 89 -3.43 -5.13 -13.21
N ALA A 90 -2.77 -3.98 -13.16
CA ALA A 90 -1.66 -3.65 -14.06
C ALA A 90 -0.31 -4.15 -13.50
N CYS A 91 -0.22 -4.36 -12.19
CA CYS A 91 1.02 -4.72 -11.50
C CYS A 91 1.37 -6.22 -11.65
N GLU A 92 2.35 -6.51 -12.50
CA GLU A 92 2.72 -7.88 -12.86
C GLU A 92 3.30 -8.69 -11.70
N TRP A 93 4.17 -8.09 -10.87
CA TRP A 93 4.74 -8.81 -9.72
C TRP A 93 3.67 -9.16 -8.68
N LEU A 94 2.68 -8.27 -8.48
CA LEU A 94 1.60 -8.49 -7.53
C LEU A 94 0.71 -9.65 -8.00
N LYS A 95 0.36 -9.69 -9.30
CA LYS A 95 -0.36 -10.83 -9.89
C LYS A 95 0.37 -12.14 -9.65
N GLN A 96 1.67 -12.17 -9.95
CA GLN A 96 2.47 -13.38 -9.78
C GLN A 96 2.51 -13.82 -8.32
N ALA A 97 2.67 -12.88 -7.38
CA ALA A 97 2.66 -13.17 -5.95
C ALA A 97 1.31 -13.73 -5.48
N THR A 98 0.19 -13.16 -5.94
CA THR A 98 -1.15 -13.67 -5.62
C THR A 98 -1.42 -15.04 -6.25
N GLN A 99 -1.03 -15.26 -7.51
CA GLN A 99 -1.18 -16.56 -8.17
C GLN A 99 -0.35 -17.66 -7.51
N GLN A 100 0.82 -17.31 -6.97
CA GLN A 100 1.68 -18.22 -6.22
C GLN A 100 1.26 -18.38 -4.75
N ASN A 101 0.12 -17.81 -4.33
CA ASN A 101 -0.36 -17.78 -2.94
C ASN A 101 0.67 -17.21 -1.93
N ARG A 102 1.56 -16.33 -2.40
CA ARG A 102 2.53 -15.64 -1.55
C ARG A 102 1.93 -14.42 -0.86
N LEU A 103 0.92 -13.80 -1.48
CA LEU A 103 0.15 -12.70 -0.93
C LEU A 103 -1.34 -12.93 -1.15
N VAL A 104 -2.15 -12.48 -0.20
CA VAL A 104 -3.61 -12.43 -0.32
C VAL A 104 -4.05 -10.98 -0.21
N VAL A 105 -4.50 -10.41 -1.33
CA VAL A 105 -5.05 -9.05 -1.37
C VAL A 105 -6.48 -9.08 -0.82
N ARG A 106 -6.77 -8.19 0.13
CA ARG A 106 -8.08 -8.01 0.75
C ARG A 106 -8.57 -6.59 0.51
N ASN A 107 -9.88 -6.41 0.40
CA ASN A 107 -10.49 -5.08 0.34
C ASN A 107 -10.80 -4.57 1.75
N SER A 108 -10.46 -3.32 2.03
CA SER A 108 -10.72 -2.69 3.32
C SER A 108 -12.21 -2.57 3.62
N LYS A 109 -13.08 -2.46 2.59
CA LYS A 109 -14.54 -2.41 2.76
C LYS A 109 -15.14 -3.74 3.19
N ASP A 110 -14.56 -4.86 2.78
CA ASP A 110 -15.05 -6.19 3.14
C ASP A 110 -14.81 -6.50 4.62
N SER A 111 -13.84 -5.82 5.24
CA SER A 111 -13.47 -6.01 6.65
C SER A 111 -14.43 -5.27 7.62
N TYR A 112 -15.18 -4.28 7.13
CA TYR A 112 -16.14 -3.51 7.96
C TYR A 112 -17.52 -4.16 8.08
N ASN A 113 -17.85 -5.13 7.22
CA ASN A 113 -19.20 -5.72 7.18
C ASN A 113 -19.34 -6.97 8.05
N SER A 114 -18.40 -7.22 8.97
CA SER A 114 -18.42 -8.34 9.92
C SER A 114 -18.62 -7.93 11.39
N GLN A 115 -18.96 -6.66 11.66
CA GLN A 115 -19.31 -6.15 13.00
C GLN A 115 -20.75 -5.63 13.04
N SER A 116 -21.71 -6.49 12.69
CA SER A 116 -23.14 -6.23 12.88
C SER A 116 -23.83 -7.51 13.30
N ASP A 117 -23.59 -7.93 14.54
CA ASP A 117 -24.46 -8.82 15.33
C ASP A 117 -24.36 -8.39 16.81
#